data_AF-A0AAV7JJH8-F1
#
_entry.id   AF-A0AAV7JJH8-F1
#
_cell.length_a   1.000
_cell.length_b   1.000
_cell.length_c   1.000
_cell.angle_alpha   90.00
_cell.angle_beta   90.00
_cell.angle_gamma   90.00
#
_symmetry.space_group_name_H-M   'P 1'
#
loop_
_entity.id
_entity.type
_entity.pdbx_description
1 polymer ?
#
loop_
_entity_poly.entity_id
_entity_poly.type
_entity_poly.pdbx_seq_one_letter_code
_entity_poly.pdbx_strand_id
1 'polypeptide(L)'
;MRLGDQDKTWAPHTVCRSCVENLRQWTKGIRKSLSFGIPMIWREPQNHISDCYFCMANISGFNAKTKSLIKYPNLHSAIRPVPHSIDVPVPKFTNLDVISEIDDCETRDSLIREDEDFIPCVLSRSNSPQLFNQSELNDLVRDLDLPKESAELLGSRLKEKNLLLPETKFYSYRNREIEFLKYFIMEDGFVFCHDVSPLVNALGCPYVPNDWRLFIDSSKQSLKCVLLHNGNKFSSIPIGHSVSLKERYDNMKIVLHKINYHQHNWVICGDLKIICILLGQQSGYTKYPCFLCLWDSRAKSEHYSRQSWPARTNLNVGDKTIIHEPLVDPLKILLPPLHIKLGLMKQFVRALDKEGNCFKYITEKFYYLSDEKRKAGIFDGPQIRQLVRDDNFSNSMICKEKCTWNAFVDVMKNFLGNTKSPNYKILVNELIESYKNLGCNMSVKVHFLHSHIDYFPENLGAVSEEQGERFHQDIKTMETRYQGRWDVHMMADYCWCLKRDCIDVIHARMSKNGNLLLIQTNIFKLFIN
;
A
#
# COMPACT_ATOMS: atom_id res chain seq x y z
N MET A 1 36.37 -9.61 31.45
CA MET A 1 35.46 -10.47 32.24
C MET A 1 34.63 -11.30 31.27
N ARG A 2 34.82 -12.62 31.19
CA ARG A 2 33.86 -13.47 30.48
C ARG A 2 32.55 -13.41 31.27
N LEU A 3 31.46 -12.98 30.65
CA LEU A 3 30.13 -13.13 31.25
C LEU A 3 29.91 -14.64 31.41
N GLY A 4 29.84 -15.11 32.65
CA GLY A 4 29.54 -16.50 32.95
C GLY A 4 28.15 -16.88 32.43
N ASP A 5 27.97 -18.16 32.12
CA ASP A 5 26.68 -18.82 31.86
C ASP A 5 25.82 -18.25 30.73
N GLN A 6 26.40 -17.53 29.75
CA GLN A 6 25.66 -17.07 28.55
C GLN A 6 25.22 -18.23 27.63
N ASP A 7 25.77 -19.43 27.82
CA ASP A 7 25.33 -20.68 27.19
C ASP A 7 24.16 -21.35 27.93
N LYS A 8 23.80 -20.88 29.13
CA LYS A 8 22.75 -21.49 29.97
C LYS A 8 21.41 -20.79 29.77
N THR A 9 20.40 -21.54 29.35
CA THR A 9 19.05 -21.02 29.08
C THR A 9 18.33 -20.43 30.30
N TRP A 10 18.76 -20.76 31.52
CA TRP A 10 18.20 -20.22 32.76
C TRP A 10 18.85 -18.90 33.21
N ALA A 11 19.99 -18.52 32.63
CA ALA A 11 20.67 -17.27 32.95
C ALA A 11 20.03 -16.10 32.19
N PRO A 12 19.94 -14.89 32.78
CA PRO A 12 19.49 -13.73 32.04
C PRO A 12 20.53 -13.33 30.98
N HIS A 13 20.13 -13.38 29.71
CA HIS A 13 20.97 -12.96 28.57
C HIS A 13 20.81 -11.48 28.23
N THR A 14 19.92 -10.77 28.92
CA THR A 14 19.62 -9.36 28.66
C THR A 14 19.73 -8.55 29.95
N VAL A 15 20.46 -7.44 29.88
CA VAL A 15 20.55 -6.45 30.97
C VAL A 15 19.71 -5.23 30.61
N CYS A 16 18.99 -4.66 31.58
CA CYS A 16 18.17 -3.48 31.31
C CYS A 16 19.06 -2.24 31.04
N ARG A 17 18.57 -1.33 30.20
CA ARG A 17 19.29 -0.11 29.81
C ARG A 17 19.73 0.74 31.00
N SER A 18 18.89 0.81 32.04
CA SER A 18 19.21 1.55 33.27
C SER A 18 20.43 0.95 33.99
N CYS A 19 20.55 -0.37 34.09
CA CYS A 19 21.71 -1.01 34.70
C CYS A 19 22.99 -0.77 33.87
N VAL A 20 22.90 -0.86 32.54
CA VAL A 20 24.04 -0.58 31.65
C VAL A 20 24.51 0.87 31.81
N GLU A 21 23.59 1.84 31.82
CA GLU A 21 23.98 3.24 31.95
C GLU A 21 24.46 3.60 33.37
N ASN A 22 23.88 3.02 34.41
CA ASN A 22 24.39 3.21 35.76
C ASN A 22 25.82 2.67 35.91
N LEU A 23 26.10 1.52 35.29
CA LEU A 23 27.45 0.95 35.24
C LEU A 23 28.40 1.85 34.45
N ARG A 24 27.99 2.31 33.26
CA ARG A 24 28.79 3.21 32.40
C ARG A 24 29.08 4.56 33.06
N GLN A 25 28.12 5.13 33.77
CA GLN A 25 28.32 6.37 34.53
C GLN A 25 29.22 6.16 35.73
N TRP A 26 29.14 4.99 36.38
CA TRP A 26 30.04 4.64 37.49
C TRP A 26 31.48 4.42 37.02
N THR A 27 31.70 3.72 35.89
CA THR A 27 33.04 3.54 35.31
C THR A 27 33.67 4.85 34.81
N LYS A 28 32.84 5.81 34.38
CA LYS A 28 33.29 7.17 34.01
C LYS A 28 33.44 8.12 35.20
N GLY A 29 33.19 7.67 36.43
CA GLY A 29 33.27 8.49 37.65
C GLY A 29 32.17 9.56 37.79
N ILE A 30 31.20 9.61 36.86
CA ILE A 30 30.05 10.53 36.90
C ILE A 30 29.12 10.16 38.06
N ARG A 31 28.96 8.84 38.30
CA ARG A 31 28.17 8.31 39.40
C ARG A 31 29.10 7.77 40.48
N LYS A 32 28.82 8.08 41.75
CA LYS A 32 29.66 7.68 42.89
C LYS A 32 29.59 6.18 43.20
N SER A 33 28.42 5.56 43.04
CA SER A 33 28.21 4.13 43.30
C SER A 33 27.05 3.55 42.49
N LEU A 34 27.03 2.23 42.35
CA LEU A 34 25.82 1.50 41.99
C LEU A 34 24.82 1.50 43.16
N SER A 35 23.58 1.12 42.90
CA SER A 35 22.52 1.04 43.92
C SER A 35 22.59 -0.24 44.77
N PHE A 36 23.53 -1.14 44.47
CA PHE A 36 23.74 -2.41 45.16
C PHE A 36 25.24 -2.69 45.28
N GLY A 37 25.64 -3.34 46.38
CA GLY A 37 26.99 -3.83 46.58
C GLY A 37 27.21 -5.24 46.05
N ILE A 38 26.16 -6.07 46.08
CA ILE A 38 26.15 -7.38 45.44
C ILE A 38 25.03 -7.37 44.39
N PRO A 39 25.32 -7.67 43.11
CA PRO A 39 24.30 -7.75 42.07
C PRO A 39 23.32 -8.90 42.34
N MET A 40 22.24 -8.97 41.55
CA MET A 40 21.37 -10.13 41.56
C MET A 40 22.17 -11.38 41.15
N ILE A 41 22.07 -12.45 41.94
CA ILE A 41 22.77 -13.72 41.68
C ILE A 41 21.75 -14.71 41.14
N TRP A 42 22.08 -15.34 40.01
CA TRP A 42 21.29 -16.38 39.37
C TRP A 42 22.00 -17.73 39.47
N ARG A 43 21.23 -18.78 39.74
CA ARG A 43 21.65 -20.18 39.75
C ARG A 43 20.58 -21.02 39.06
N GLU A 44 20.93 -22.23 38.67
CA GLU A 44 19.98 -23.16 38.05
C GLU A 44 18.78 -23.45 38.98
N PRO A 45 17.54 -23.22 38.52
CA PRO A 45 16.33 -23.56 39.27
C PRO A 45 16.20 -25.06 39.54
N GLN A 46 15.87 -25.45 40.77
CA GLN A 46 15.60 -26.86 41.09
C GLN A 46 14.26 -27.35 40.53
N ASN A 47 13.23 -26.49 40.51
CA ASN A 47 11.91 -26.80 40.00
C ASN A 47 11.07 -25.53 39.72
N HIS A 48 9.97 -25.68 38.98
CA HIS A 48 9.08 -24.58 38.61
C HIS A 48 8.00 -24.22 39.66
N ILE A 49 7.95 -24.93 40.80
CA ILE A 49 6.89 -24.79 41.80
C ILE A 49 7.36 -23.90 42.96
N SER A 50 8.54 -24.17 43.52
CA SER A 50 9.08 -23.50 44.71
C SER A 50 10.41 -22.77 44.48
N ASP A 51 11.07 -22.96 43.33
CA ASP A 51 12.42 -22.42 43.07
C ASP A 51 12.56 -21.78 41.67
N CYS A 52 11.47 -21.23 41.12
CA CYS A 52 11.50 -20.48 39.87
C CYS A 52 11.08 -19.02 40.07
N TYR A 53 12.05 -18.11 39.90
CA TYR A 53 11.86 -16.67 40.13
C TYR A 53 10.75 -16.04 39.29
N PHE A 54 10.67 -16.41 38.01
CA PHE A 54 9.66 -15.88 37.09
C PHE A 54 8.26 -16.41 37.39
N CYS A 55 8.13 -17.69 37.75
CA CYS A 55 6.84 -18.28 38.11
C CYS A 55 6.30 -17.73 39.44
N MET A 56 7.19 -17.41 40.39
CA MET A 56 6.79 -16.94 41.72
C MET A 56 6.55 -15.42 41.81
N ALA A 57 7.12 -14.63 40.89
CA ALA A 57 6.86 -13.20 40.83
C ALA A 57 5.49 -12.93 40.17
N ASN A 58 4.42 -12.85 40.96
CA ASN A 58 3.11 -12.47 40.45
C ASN A 58 3.09 -10.97 40.09
N ILE A 59 3.20 -10.68 38.80
CA ILE A 59 3.18 -9.32 38.24
C ILE A 59 1.81 -8.94 37.65
N SER A 60 0.84 -9.86 37.67
CA SER A 60 -0.50 -9.63 37.14
C SER A 60 -1.27 -8.62 37.99
N GLY A 61 -1.84 -7.60 37.36
CA GLY A 61 -2.64 -6.56 38.03
C GLY A 61 -1.87 -5.31 38.48
N PHE A 62 -0.55 -5.25 38.28
CA PHE A 62 0.25 -4.06 38.58
C PHE A 62 0.45 -3.17 37.35
N ASN A 63 0.47 -1.85 37.55
CA ASN A 63 0.72 -0.86 36.50
C ASN A 63 1.91 0.04 36.87
N ALA A 64 2.27 1.00 36.00
CA ALA A 64 3.43 1.87 36.22
C ALA A 64 3.42 2.65 37.56
N LYS A 65 2.23 2.95 38.11
CA LYS A 65 2.06 3.65 39.40
C LYS A 65 2.11 2.70 40.59
N THR A 66 1.71 1.43 40.42
CA THR A 66 1.67 0.43 41.50
C THR A 66 2.82 -0.58 41.46
N LYS A 67 3.73 -0.48 40.48
CA LYS A 67 4.87 -1.41 40.32
C LYS A 67 5.79 -1.53 41.54
N SER A 68 5.86 -0.49 42.38
CA SER A 68 6.65 -0.52 43.63
C SER A 68 6.08 -1.47 44.69
N LEU A 69 4.81 -1.87 44.56
CA LEU A 69 4.13 -2.79 45.47
C LEU A 69 4.38 -4.27 45.12
N ILE A 70 5.04 -4.56 43.99
CA ILE A 70 5.35 -5.93 43.58
C ILE A 70 6.36 -6.52 44.57
N LYS A 71 5.98 -7.62 45.21
CA LYS A 71 6.85 -8.35 46.14
C LYS A 71 7.63 -9.42 45.39
N TYR A 72 8.92 -9.18 45.19
CA TYR A 72 9.84 -10.15 44.61
C TYR A 72 10.48 -11.03 45.71
N PRO A 73 10.38 -12.37 45.62
CA PRO A 73 10.96 -13.28 46.61
C PRO A 73 12.48 -13.38 46.47
N ASN A 74 13.16 -13.82 47.54
CA ASN A 74 14.50 -14.40 47.45
C ASN A 74 14.34 -15.91 47.36
N LEU A 75 14.98 -16.53 46.37
CA LEU A 75 14.94 -17.97 46.12
C LEU A 75 16.36 -18.55 46.16
N HIS A 76 16.46 -19.87 46.20
CA HIS A 76 17.77 -20.52 46.10
C HIS A 76 18.38 -20.28 44.71
N SER A 77 17.55 -20.30 43.66
CA SER A 77 17.94 -20.01 42.27
C SER A 77 18.12 -18.53 41.94
N ALA A 78 17.58 -17.62 42.74
CA ALA A 78 17.64 -16.18 42.47
C ALA A 78 17.68 -15.35 43.76
N ILE A 79 18.86 -14.78 44.04
CA ILE A 79 19.09 -13.93 45.21
C ILE A 79 19.05 -12.48 44.76
N ARG A 80 18.22 -11.66 45.41
CA ARG A 80 18.05 -10.24 45.06
C ARG A 80 19.33 -9.45 45.35
N PRO A 81 19.55 -8.32 44.66
CA PRO A 81 20.67 -7.44 44.93
C PRO A 81 20.72 -7.02 46.39
N VAL A 82 21.92 -7.07 46.97
CA VAL A 82 22.15 -6.64 48.35
C VAL A 82 22.67 -5.19 48.30
N PRO A 83 22.05 -4.24 49.03
CA PRO A 83 22.53 -2.86 49.09
C PRO A 83 23.91 -2.79 49.76
N HIS A 84 24.61 -1.68 49.55
CA HIS A 84 25.86 -1.43 50.27
C HIS A 84 25.61 -1.36 51.78
N SER A 85 26.54 -1.92 52.55
CA SER A 85 26.56 -1.89 54.02
C SER A 85 28.00 -1.72 54.50
N ILE A 86 28.21 -1.70 55.82
CA ILE A 86 29.55 -1.72 56.41
C ILE A 86 30.35 -2.95 55.93
N ASP A 87 29.67 -4.10 55.78
CA ASP A 87 30.27 -5.35 55.30
C ASP A 87 30.41 -5.42 53.78
N VAL A 88 29.69 -4.57 53.04
CA VAL A 88 29.72 -4.49 51.57
C VAL A 88 29.95 -3.03 51.14
N PRO A 89 31.16 -2.48 51.36
CA PRO A 89 31.45 -1.08 51.08
C PRO A 89 31.41 -0.78 49.57
N VAL A 90 31.25 0.49 49.22
CA VAL A 90 31.30 0.93 47.82
C VAL A 90 32.73 0.73 47.30
N PRO A 91 32.94 -0.10 46.25
CA PRO A 91 34.27 -0.28 45.69
C PRO A 91 34.77 1.01 45.02
N LYS A 92 36.06 1.33 45.19
CA LYS A 92 36.73 2.38 44.40
C LYS A 92 37.12 1.78 43.05
N PHE A 93 36.68 2.40 41.95
CA PHE A 93 37.00 1.94 40.60
C PHE A 93 38.49 2.20 40.29
N THR A 94 39.25 1.17 39.92
CA THR A 94 40.73 1.25 39.76
C THR A 94 41.25 0.79 38.38
N ASN A 95 40.45 0.90 37.31
CA ASN A 95 40.68 0.42 35.93
C ASN A 95 40.41 -1.08 35.67
N LEU A 96 40.09 -1.40 34.41
CA LEU A 96 39.94 -2.74 33.84
C LEU A 96 41.17 -3.05 32.96
N ASP A 97 41.75 -4.24 33.09
CA ASP A 97 42.91 -4.68 32.32
C ASP A 97 42.62 -4.70 30.80
N VAL A 98 43.55 -4.09 30.05
CA VAL A 98 43.53 -3.96 28.58
C VAL A 98 43.80 -5.33 27.95
N ILE A 99 42.86 -5.84 27.16
CA ILE A 99 43.13 -6.92 26.20
C ILE A 99 43.20 -6.29 24.80
N SER A 100 44.36 -6.52 24.19
CA SER A 100 44.85 -5.99 22.92
C SER A 100 43.92 -6.22 21.72
N GLU A 101 43.87 -5.19 20.90
CA GLU A 101 43.19 -5.05 19.62
C GLU A 101 43.54 -6.18 18.64
N ILE A 102 42.52 -6.89 18.16
CA ILE A 102 42.54 -7.48 16.82
C ILE A 102 41.69 -6.53 15.98
N ASP A 103 42.40 -5.91 15.04
CA ASP A 103 41.96 -4.93 14.07
C ASP A 103 41.12 -5.61 12.98
N ASP A 104 39.82 -5.34 13.00
CA ASP A 104 38.92 -5.41 11.84
C ASP A 104 38.02 -4.17 11.91
N CYS A 105 38.66 -3.01 11.75
CA CYS A 105 38.00 -1.71 11.62
C CYS A 105 37.92 -1.31 10.14
N GLU A 106 36.92 -1.84 9.44
CA GLU A 106 36.22 -1.00 8.45
C GLU A 106 35.07 -0.27 9.17
N THR A 107 35.14 1.03 9.06
CA THR A 107 34.32 2.05 9.71
C THR A 107 32.82 1.82 9.48
N ARG A 108 32.12 1.33 10.51
CA ARG A 108 30.67 1.56 10.68
C ARG A 108 30.42 2.32 11.97
N ASP A 109 30.58 3.62 11.82
CA ASP A 109 30.11 4.67 12.71
C ASP A 109 28.69 4.34 13.20
N SER A 110 28.59 3.79 14.41
CA SER A 110 27.31 3.52 15.08
C SER A 110 26.85 4.80 15.73
N LEU A 111 26.51 5.76 14.88
CA LEU A 111 25.64 6.87 15.21
C LEU A 111 24.38 6.30 15.87
N ILE A 112 24.05 6.91 17.00
CA ILE A 112 22.73 6.97 17.64
C ILE A 112 21.65 6.35 16.73
N ARG A 113 21.22 5.11 17.01
CA ARG A 113 19.90 4.68 16.53
C ARG A 113 18.88 5.44 17.37
N GLU A 114 18.60 6.66 16.93
CA GLU A 114 17.31 7.28 17.15
C GLU A 114 16.29 6.30 16.57
N ASP A 115 15.36 5.85 17.40
CA ASP A 115 14.14 5.24 16.89
C ASP A 115 13.50 6.33 16.00
N GLU A 116 13.58 6.20 14.68
CA GLU A 116 12.94 7.13 13.73
C GLU A 116 11.41 7.23 13.95
N ASP A 117 10.83 6.25 14.67
CA ASP A 117 9.43 6.23 15.08
C ASP A 117 9.11 7.07 16.33
N PHE A 118 10.12 7.64 17.02
CA PHE A 118 9.92 8.49 18.20
C PHE A 118 10.82 9.72 18.15
N ILE A 119 10.34 10.77 17.47
CA ILE A 119 10.81 12.12 17.70
C ILE A 119 10.23 12.58 19.05
N PRO A 120 11.04 12.80 20.10
CA PRO A 120 10.55 13.50 21.27
C PRO A 120 10.15 14.90 20.78
N CYS A 121 8.86 15.22 20.87
CA CYS A 121 8.36 16.55 20.56
C CYS A 121 9.06 17.55 21.50
N VAL A 122 10.16 18.15 21.04
CA VAL A 122 10.83 19.29 21.68
C VAL A 122 10.09 20.57 21.26
N LEU A 123 8.76 20.54 21.38
CA LEU A 123 7.97 21.75 21.50
C LEU A 123 7.65 21.83 22.98
N SER A 124 7.81 23.02 23.57
CA SER A 124 7.46 23.36 24.94
C SER A 124 6.03 22.90 25.27
N ARG A 125 5.87 21.64 25.66
CA ARG A 125 4.60 21.08 26.09
C ARG A 125 4.31 21.71 27.44
N SER A 126 3.31 22.58 27.45
CA SER A 126 2.62 22.97 28.68
C SER A 126 2.28 21.71 29.47
N ASN A 127 2.47 21.72 30.80
CA ASN A 127 2.09 20.60 31.68
C ASN A 127 0.56 20.35 31.71
N SER A 128 -0.24 21.07 30.93
CA SER A 128 -1.67 20.86 30.75
C SER A 128 -1.97 19.79 29.70
N PRO A 129 -3.07 19.02 29.84
CA PRO A 129 -3.53 18.11 28.81
C PRO A 129 -3.79 18.85 27.48
N GLN A 130 -3.25 18.34 26.38
CA GLN A 130 -3.65 18.77 25.04
C GLN A 130 -4.98 18.09 24.71
N LEU A 131 -6.04 18.89 24.59
CA LEU A 131 -7.39 18.44 24.27
C LEU A 131 -7.61 18.47 22.76
N PHE A 132 -8.36 17.50 22.23
CA PHE A 132 -8.72 17.47 20.82
C PHE A 132 -9.75 18.58 20.50
N ASN A 133 -9.40 19.43 19.55
CA ASN A 133 -10.37 20.28 18.86
C ASN A 133 -11.16 19.47 17.81
N GLN A 134 -12.13 20.11 17.15
CA GLN A 134 -12.98 19.43 16.16
C GLN A 134 -12.18 18.88 14.97
N SER A 135 -11.22 19.64 14.45
CA SER A 135 -10.39 19.26 13.32
C SER A 135 -9.49 18.06 13.66
N GLU A 136 -8.84 18.09 14.82
CA GLU A 136 -7.99 16.99 15.30
C GLU A 136 -8.80 15.70 15.54
N LEU A 137 -10.02 15.82 16.08
CA LEU A 137 -10.90 14.66 16.27
C LEU A 137 -11.37 14.09 14.92
N ASN A 138 -11.70 14.95 13.96
CA ASN A 138 -12.08 14.54 12.61
C ASN A 138 -10.95 13.77 11.93
N ASP A 139 -9.72 14.30 11.97
CA ASP A 139 -8.56 13.65 11.37
C ASP A 139 -8.22 12.33 12.09
N LEU A 140 -8.36 12.24 13.41
CA LEU A 140 -8.23 10.98 14.14
C LEU A 140 -9.25 9.94 13.68
N VAL A 141 -10.52 10.32 13.52
CA VAL A 141 -11.59 9.45 13.02
C VAL A 141 -11.29 8.95 11.61
N ARG A 142 -10.76 9.82 10.75
CA ARG A 142 -10.37 9.47 9.37
C ARG A 142 -9.16 8.53 9.34
N ASP A 143 -8.16 8.77 10.19
CA ASP A 143 -6.95 7.94 10.28
C ASP A 143 -7.25 6.52 10.74
N LEU A 144 -8.23 6.38 11.63
CA LEU A 144 -8.75 5.11 12.13
C LEU A 144 -9.78 4.47 11.18
N ASP A 145 -10.17 5.14 10.09
CA ASP A 145 -11.20 4.73 9.13
C ASP A 145 -12.50 4.26 9.83
N LEU A 146 -13.00 5.04 10.80
CA LEU A 146 -14.13 4.62 11.61
C LEU A 146 -15.49 4.81 10.89
N PRO A 147 -16.41 3.82 10.99
CA PRO A 147 -17.82 4.04 10.71
C PRO A 147 -18.43 5.14 11.59
N LYS A 148 -19.54 5.73 11.16
CA LYS A 148 -20.22 6.83 11.88
C LYS A 148 -20.51 6.50 13.35
N GLU A 149 -21.05 5.32 13.61
CA GLU A 149 -21.39 4.84 14.96
C GLU A 149 -20.15 4.70 15.85
N SER A 150 -19.06 4.14 15.30
CA SER A 150 -17.80 3.97 16.03
C SER A 150 -17.09 5.29 16.26
N ALA A 151 -17.15 6.22 15.31
CA ALA A 151 -16.61 7.57 15.43
C ALA A 151 -17.33 8.36 16.53
N GLU A 152 -18.67 8.27 16.55
CA GLU A 152 -19.48 8.87 17.60
C GLU A 152 -19.16 8.28 18.98
N LEU A 153 -19.09 6.95 19.07
CA LEU A 153 -18.74 6.26 20.32
C LEU A 153 -17.36 6.69 20.81
N LEU A 154 -16.35 6.73 19.93
CA LEU A 154 -15.01 7.19 20.26
C LEU A 154 -15.06 8.62 20.82
N GLY A 155 -15.71 9.55 20.12
CA GLY A 155 -15.84 10.92 20.58
C GLY A 155 -16.58 11.04 21.91
N SER A 156 -17.62 10.24 22.15
CA SER A 156 -18.30 10.18 23.46
C SER A 156 -17.36 9.74 24.58
N ARG A 157 -16.56 8.68 24.35
CA ARG A 157 -15.58 8.19 25.33
C ARG A 157 -14.48 9.21 25.61
N LEU A 158 -14.00 9.92 24.58
CA LEU A 158 -13.03 10.99 24.75
C LEU A 158 -13.62 12.15 25.56
N LYS A 159 -14.90 12.49 25.35
CA LYS A 159 -15.61 13.50 26.14
C LYS A 159 -15.74 13.10 27.60
N GLU A 160 -16.14 11.87 27.90
CA GLU A 160 -16.22 11.31 29.27
C GLU A 160 -14.88 11.40 30.02
N LYS A 161 -13.77 11.35 29.29
CA LYS A 161 -12.41 11.44 29.83
C LYS A 161 -11.85 12.87 29.88
N ASN A 162 -12.65 13.89 29.54
CA ASN A 162 -12.22 15.28 29.43
C ASN A 162 -11.02 15.44 28.49
N LEU A 163 -11.05 14.75 27.33
CA LEU A 163 -10.00 14.83 26.30
C LEU A 163 -10.41 15.67 25.08
N LEU A 164 -11.61 16.26 25.09
CA LEU A 164 -12.11 17.13 24.03
C LEU A 164 -12.25 18.57 24.53
N LEU A 165 -12.05 19.54 23.65
CA LEU A 165 -12.43 20.92 23.93
C LEU A 165 -13.96 21.06 24.09
N PRO A 166 -14.45 22.03 24.89
CA PRO A 166 -15.88 22.20 25.17
C PRO A 166 -16.77 22.33 23.92
N GLU A 167 -16.26 22.94 22.85
CA GLU A 167 -16.92 23.18 21.58
C GLU A 167 -16.91 21.98 20.62
N THR A 168 -16.13 20.93 20.91
CA THR A 168 -16.01 19.75 20.04
C THR A 168 -17.27 18.88 20.09
N LYS A 169 -17.87 18.62 18.92
CA LYS A 169 -19.18 17.96 18.74
C LYS A 169 -19.03 16.54 18.18
N PHE A 170 -18.89 15.55 19.05
CA PHE A 170 -18.82 14.14 18.62
C PHE A 170 -20.11 13.62 17.96
N TYR A 171 -21.28 14.16 18.30
CA TYR A 171 -22.56 13.75 17.69
C TYR A 171 -22.71 14.18 16.23
N SER A 172 -21.84 15.07 15.73
CA SER A 172 -21.84 15.50 14.32
C SER A 172 -21.52 14.36 13.34
N TYR A 173 -20.85 13.29 13.81
CA TYR A 173 -20.48 12.14 12.97
C TYR A 173 -21.65 11.38 12.37
N ARG A 174 -22.85 11.47 12.97
CA ARG A 174 -24.08 10.88 12.42
C ARG A 174 -24.43 11.44 11.03
N ASN A 175 -24.04 12.69 10.79
CA ASN A 175 -24.42 13.49 9.63
C ASN A 175 -23.18 14.12 8.95
N ARG A 176 -22.01 13.49 9.09
CA ARG A 176 -20.72 14.05 8.62
C ARG A 176 -20.67 14.25 7.10
N GLU A 177 -21.50 13.53 6.36
CA GLU A 177 -21.61 13.63 4.90
C GLU A 177 -22.37 14.86 4.41
N ILE A 178 -23.11 15.56 5.27
CA ILE A 178 -24.05 16.63 4.85
C ILE A 178 -23.35 17.71 4.01
N GLU A 179 -22.10 18.05 4.34
CA GLU A 179 -21.30 19.03 3.61
C GLU A 179 -21.18 18.69 2.10
N PHE A 180 -21.09 17.40 1.77
CA PHE A 180 -20.83 16.90 0.44
C PHE A 180 -22.08 16.44 -0.32
N LEU A 181 -23.22 16.27 0.35
CA LEU A 181 -24.47 15.83 -0.29
C LEU A 181 -24.88 16.71 -1.46
N LYS A 182 -24.69 18.02 -1.35
CA LYS A 182 -25.05 19.00 -2.38
C LYS A 182 -24.37 18.78 -3.74
N TYR A 183 -23.28 18.00 -3.80
CA TYR A 183 -22.54 17.72 -5.04
C TYR A 183 -23.06 16.47 -5.78
N PHE A 184 -23.89 15.65 -5.15
CA PHE A 184 -24.30 14.36 -5.71
C PHE A 184 -25.81 14.30 -5.98
N ILE A 185 -26.15 13.68 -7.10
CA ILE A 185 -27.53 13.37 -7.49
C ILE A 185 -27.60 11.86 -7.76
N MET A 186 -28.74 11.25 -7.45
CA MET A 186 -29.06 9.88 -7.87
C MET A 186 -30.20 9.90 -8.87
N GLU A 187 -29.98 9.31 -10.04
CA GLU A 187 -31.01 9.07 -11.05
C GLU A 187 -30.83 7.66 -11.63
N ASP A 188 -31.93 6.92 -11.78
CA ASP A 188 -31.96 5.57 -12.37
C ASP A 188 -30.92 4.57 -11.80
N GLY A 189 -30.61 4.69 -10.50
CA GLY A 189 -29.64 3.85 -9.82
C GLY A 189 -28.17 4.18 -10.12
N PHE A 190 -27.90 5.35 -10.69
CA PHE A 190 -26.57 5.93 -10.83
C PHE A 190 -26.44 7.18 -9.94
N VAL A 191 -25.50 7.13 -9.01
CA VAL A 191 -25.09 8.30 -8.23
C VAL A 191 -23.95 8.98 -8.97
N PHE A 192 -24.08 10.28 -9.23
CA PHE A 192 -23.06 11.04 -9.93
C PHE A 192 -22.87 12.43 -9.35
N CYS A 193 -21.66 12.96 -9.50
CA CYS A 193 -21.34 14.34 -9.18
C CYS A 193 -21.81 15.24 -10.33
N HIS A 194 -22.76 16.14 -10.06
CA HIS A 194 -23.27 17.07 -11.07
C HIS A 194 -22.39 18.32 -11.22
N ASP A 195 -21.57 18.62 -10.22
CA ASP A 195 -20.66 19.77 -10.21
C ASP A 195 -19.27 19.41 -9.65
N VAL A 196 -18.39 18.98 -10.56
CA VAL A 196 -17.08 18.42 -10.23
C VAL A 196 -16.11 19.47 -9.68
N SER A 197 -16.09 20.67 -10.27
CA SER A 197 -15.08 21.68 -9.90
C SER A 197 -15.23 22.13 -8.42
N PRO A 198 -16.43 22.49 -7.93
CA PRO A 198 -16.66 22.78 -6.52
C PRO A 198 -16.44 21.60 -5.60
N LEU A 199 -16.76 20.36 -6.00
CA LEU A 199 -16.44 19.19 -5.19
C LEU A 199 -14.92 19.07 -4.97
N VAL A 200 -14.13 19.15 -6.04
CA VAL A 200 -12.67 19.05 -5.97
C VAL A 200 -12.08 20.20 -5.15
N ASN A 201 -12.56 21.42 -5.34
CA ASN A 201 -12.14 22.58 -4.55
C ASN A 201 -12.52 22.44 -3.07
N ALA A 202 -13.71 21.91 -2.74
CA ALA A 202 -14.15 21.67 -1.37
C ALA A 202 -13.33 20.59 -0.65
N LEU A 203 -12.72 19.69 -1.42
CA LEU A 203 -11.76 18.71 -0.90
C LEU A 203 -10.37 19.32 -0.66
N GLY A 204 -10.15 20.59 -1.01
CA GLY A 204 -8.88 21.29 -0.84
C GLY A 204 -7.90 21.13 -2.02
N CYS A 205 -8.38 20.67 -3.17
CA CYS A 205 -7.58 20.48 -4.38
C CYS A 205 -7.91 21.56 -5.42
N PRO A 206 -6.92 22.18 -6.09
CA PRO A 206 -7.21 23.01 -7.25
C PRO A 206 -7.74 22.15 -8.40
N TYR A 207 -8.81 22.61 -9.05
CA TYR A 207 -9.38 21.92 -10.20
C TYR A 207 -8.95 22.55 -11.53
N VAL A 208 -8.06 21.84 -12.24
CA VAL A 208 -7.69 22.13 -13.63
C VAL A 208 -7.93 20.85 -14.44
N PRO A 209 -8.87 20.79 -15.40
CA PRO A 209 -9.26 19.55 -16.06
C PRO A 209 -8.08 18.72 -16.61
N ASN A 210 -7.07 19.35 -17.20
CA ASN A 210 -5.90 18.67 -17.77
C ASN A 210 -4.97 18.02 -16.71
N ASP A 211 -5.10 18.39 -15.44
CA ASP A 211 -4.37 17.76 -14.33
C ASP A 211 -5.06 16.49 -13.83
N TRP A 212 -6.23 16.15 -14.37
CA TRP A 212 -7.00 14.98 -13.97
C TRP A 212 -7.25 14.05 -15.16
N ARG A 213 -7.36 12.76 -14.86
CA ARG A 213 -7.81 11.74 -15.81
C ARG A 213 -9.02 11.01 -15.23
N LEU A 214 -9.93 10.63 -16.11
CA LEU A 214 -11.12 9.86 -15.76
C LEU A 214 -10.79 8.37 -15.80
N PHE A 215 -10.93 7.72 -14.67
CA PHE A 215 -10.87 6.27 -14.56
C PHE A 215 -12.29 5.70 -14.49
N ILE A 216 -12.63 4.84 -15.44
CA ILE A 216 -13.88 4.08 -15.43
C ILE A 216 -13.54 2.61 -15.35
N ASP A 217 -14.09 1.94 -14.36
CA ASP A 217 -13.95 0.50 -14.22
C ASP A 217 -15.19 -0.11 -13.57
N SER A 218 -15.41 -1.40 -13.82
CA SER A 218 -16.47 -2.14 -13.15
C SER A 218 -15.92 -3.33 -12.37
N SER A 219 -16.38 -3.45 -11.14
CA SER A 219 -16.24 -4.68 -10.38
C SER A 219 -17.42 -5.62 -10.67
N LYS A 220 -17.40 -6.81 -10.09
CA LYS A 220 -18.57 -7.71 -10.10
C LYS A 220 -19.85 -7.08 -9.53
N GLN A 221 -19.70 -6.07 -8.67
CA GLN A 221 -20.80 -5.50 -7.89
C GLN A 221 -21.20 -4.10 -8.37
N SER A 222 -20.27 -3.33 -8.93
CA SER A 222 -20.51 -1.91 -9.20
C SER A 222 -19.63 -1.34 -10.30
N LEU A 223 -20.20 -0.42 -11.06
CA LEU A 223 -19.53 0.50 -11.98
C LEU A 223 -19.09 1.75 -11.22
N LYS A 224 -17.85 2.19 -11.46
CA LYS A 224 -17.23 3.32 -10.76
C LYS A 224 -16.61 4.29 -11.76
N CYS A 225 -16.80 5.58 -11.50
CA CYS A 225 -16.19 6.69 -12.22
C CYS A 225 -15.40 7.53 -11.22
N VAL A 226 -14.10 7.67 -11.47
CA VAL A 226 -13.16 8.23 -10.50
C VAL A 226 -12.23 9.19 -11.20
N LEU A 227 -11.98 10.35 -10.60
CA LEU A 227 -10.94 11.26 -11.04
C LEU A 227 -9.63 10.92 -10.35
N LEU A 228 -8.59 10.74 -11.16
CA LEU A 228 -7.23 10.50 -10.72
C LEU A 228 -6.35 11.69 -11.11
N HIS A 229 -5.60 12.24 -10.17
CA HIS A 229 -4.70 13.35 -10.47
C HIS A 229 -3.45 12.87 -11.20
N ASN A 230 -3.02 13.60 -12.22
CA ASN A 230 -1.81 13.31 -12.99
C ASN A 230 -0.57 13.53 -12.12
N GLY A 231 0.27 12.50 -11.97
CA GLY A 231 1.36 12.50 -10.99
C GLY A 231 0.96 11.97 -9.61
N ASN A 232 -0.29 11.52 -9.44
CA ASN A 232 -0.81 10.90 -8.22
C ASN A 232 -0.48 11.72 -6.96
N LYS A 233 -0.65 13.06 -7.01
CA LYS A 233 -0.44 13.95 -5.87
C LYS A 233 -1.66 13.98 -4.95
N PHE A 234 -2.85 13.87 -5.51
CA PHE A 234 -4.10 13.86 -4.76
C PHE A 234 -4.77 12.49 -4.77
N SER A 235 -5.54 12.22 -3.72
CA SER A 235 -6.38 11.02 -3.60
C SER A 235 -7.39 10.90 -4.73
N SER A 236 -7.89 9.68 -4.92
CA SER A 236 -8.91 9.37 -5.92
C SER A 236 -10.24 10.00 -5.52
N ILE A 237 -10.83 10.80 -6.42
CA ILE A 237 -12.10 11.48 -6.13
C ILE A 237 -13.23 10.75 -6.88
N PRO A 238 -14.18 10.13 -6.18
CA PRO A 238 -15.28 9.45 -6.85
C PRO A 238 -16.29 10.47 -7.37
N ILE A 239 -16.64 10.34 -8.65
CA ILE A 239 -17.62 11.21 -9.31
C ILE A 239 -18.81 10.43 -9.88
N GLY A 240 -18.76 9.09 -9.83
CA GLY A 240 -19.88 8.25 -10.23
C GLY A 240 -19.81 6.85 -9.62
N HIS A 241 -20.96 6.32 -9.22
CA HIS A 241 -21.12 4.97 -8.69
C HIS A 241 -22.49 4.41 -9.05
N SER A 242 -22.52 3.15 -9.49
CA SER A 242 -23.77 2.41 -9.67
C SER A 242 -23.58 0.92 -9.41
N VAL A 243 -24.59 0.28 -8.85
CA VAL A 243 -24.70 -1.18 -8.77
C VAL A 243 -25.64 -1.79 -9.82
N SER A 244 -26.44 -0.95 -10.49
CA SER A 244 -27.41 -1.36 -11.51
C SER A 244 -26.81 -1.33 -12.91
N LEU A 245 -25.97 -0.33 -13.19
CA LEU A 245 -25.34 -0.16 -14.49
C LEU A 245 -24.27 -1.22 -14.72
N LYS A 246 -24.33 -1.80 -15.92
CA LYS A 246 -23.35 -2.78 -16.43
C LYS A 246 -22.49 -2.14 -17.53
N GLU A 247 -21.34 -2.73 -17.83
CA GLU A 247 -20.48 -2.36 -18.94
C GLU A 247 -21.16 -2.59 -20.30
N ARG A 248 -21.94 -1.60 -20.73
CA ARG A 248 -22.68 -1.57 -21.99
C ARG A 248 -22.55 -0.18 -22.60
N TYR A 249 -22.60 -0.12 -23.92
CA TYR A 249 -22.47 1.13 -24.67
C TYR A 249 -23.46 2.20 -24.20
N ASP A 250 -24.76 1.87 -24.13
CA ASP A 250 -25.80 2.83 -23.73
C ASP A 250 -25.60 3.34 -22.30
N ASN A 251 -25.15 2.46 -21.39
CA ASN A 251 -24.84 2.85 -20.02
C ASN A 251 -23.62 3.78 -19.94
N MET A 252 -22.56 3.51 -20.71
CA MET A 252 -21.41 4.42 -20.77
C MET A 252 -21.78 5.78 -21.34
N LYS A 253 -22.70 5.82 -22.31
CA LYS A 253 -23.24 7.07 -22.86
C LYS A 253 -23.97 7.88 -21.79
N ILE A 254 -24.82 7.23 -20.98
CA ILE A 254 -25.50 7.86 -19.84
C ILE A 254 -24.47 8.38 -18.83
N VAL A 255 -23.49 7.55 -18.46
CA VAL A 255 -22.44 7.90 -17.50
C VAL A 255 -21.69 9.16 -17.94
N LEU A 256 -21.16 9.20 -19.17
CA LEU A 256 -20.41 10.33 -19.69
C LEU A 256 -21.26 11.61 -19.81
N HIS A 257 -22.53 11.45 -20.17
CA HIS A 257 -23.46 12.57 -20.24
C HIS A 257 -23.72 13.17 -18.85
N LYS A 258 -24.03 12.33 -17.85
CA LYS A 258 -24.37 12.79 -16.49
C LYS A 258 -23.21 13.45 -15.75
N ILE A 259 -21.97 13.01 -16.00
CA ILE A 259 -20.76 13.66 -15.44
C ILE A 259 -20.25 14.83 -16.28
N ASN A 260 -21.01 15.28 -17.30
CA ASN A 260 -20.66 16.38 -18.19
C ASN A 260 -19.26 16.23 -18.84
N TYR A 261 -18.89 15.00 -19.26
CA TYR A 261 -17.54 14.69 -19.75
C TYR A 261 -17.02 15.68 -20.80
N HIS A 262 -17.87 16.08 -21.76
CA HIS A 262 -17.47 16.98 -22.85
C HIS A 262 -16.99 18.36 -22.39
N GLN A 263 -17.44 18.86 -21.23
CA GLN A 263 -16.99 20.14 -20.68
C GLN A 263 -15.55 20.06 -20.14
N HIS A 264 -15.17 18.89 -19.63
CA HIS A 264 -13.88 18.67 -18.99
C HIS A 264 -12.85 18.06 -19.95
N ASN A 265 -13.30 17.23 -20.88
CA ASN A 265 -12.51 16.58 -21.91
C ASN A 265 -11.27 15.86 -21.35
N TRP A 266 -11.44 15.17 -20.21
CA TRP A 266 -10.38 14.43 -19.54
C TRP A 266 -9.80 13.35 -20.43
N VAL A 267 -8.52 13.06 -20.24
CA VAL A 267 -7.94 11.79 -20.68
C VAL A 267 -8.61 10.65 -19.89
N ILE A 268 -8.86 9.53 -20.53
CA ILE A 268 -9.56 8.37 -19.96
C ILE A 268 -8.60 7.19 -19.84
N CYS A 269 -8.63 6.53 -18.68
CA CYS A 269 -8.02 5.23 -18.48
C CYS A 269 -9.03 4.23 -17.90
N GLY A 270 -8.77 2.94 -18.06
CA GLY A 270 -9.65 1.85 -17.63
C GLY A 270 -9.18 0.53 -18.21
N ASP A 271 -9.85 -0.57 -17.87
CA ASP A 271 -9.59 -1.83 -18.56
C ASP A 271 -9.84 -1.68 -20.08
N LEU A 272 -9.14 -2.48 -20.88
CA LEU A 272 -9.28 -2.46 -22.33
C LEU A 272 -10.73 -2.72 -22.76
N LYS A 273 -11.53 -3.46 -21.99
CA LYS A 273 -12.94 -3.66 -22.28
C LYS A 273 -13.74 -2.36 -22.21
N ILE A 274 -13.52 -1.53 -21.19
CA ILE A 274 -14.14 -0.22 -21.07
C ILE A 274 -13.71 0.66 -22.25
N ILE A 275 -12.41 0.69 -22.55
CA ILE A 275 -11.88 1.45 -23.69
C ILE A 275 -12.55 1.04 -25.00
N CYS A 276 -12.67 -0.28 -25.28
CA CYS A 276 -13.35 -0.77 -26.47
C CYS A 276 -14.81 -0.30 -26.55
N ILE A 277 -15.55 -0.33 -25.43
CA ILE A 277 -16.94 0.13 -25.37
C ILE A 277 -17.02 1.63 -25.68
N LEU A 278 -16.15 2.43 -25.08
CA LEU A 278 -16.09 3.88 -25.29
C LEU A 278 -15.75 4.25 -26.75
N LEU A 279 -14.94 3.44 -27.42
CA LEU A 279 -14.59 3.60 -28.83
C LEU A 279 -15.59 2.92 -29.79
N GLY A 280 -16.72 2.43 -29.28
CA GLY A 280 -17.77 1.80 -30.09
C GLY A 280 -17.36 0.46 -30.73
N GLN A 281 -16.29 -0.15 -30.24
CA GLN A 281 -15.78 -1.42 -30.73
C GLN A 281 -16.55 -2.61 -30.16
N GLN A 282 -16.73 -3.63 -30.98
CA GLN A 282 -17.25 -4.92 -30.57
C GLN A 282 -16.35 -5.54 -29.50
N SER A 283 -16.96 -5.96 -28.39
CA SER A 283 -16.28 -6.68 -27.32
C SER A 283 -16.02 -8.16 -27.68
N GLY A 284 -15.10 -8.80 -26.96
CA GLY A 284 -14.79 -10.22 -27.11
C GLY A 284 -13.61 -10.51 -28.03
N TYR A 285 -13.51 -11.75 -28.54
CA TYR A 285 -12.40 -12.20 -29.38
C TYR A 285 -12.59 -11.80 -30.84
N THR A 286 -12.40 -10.51 -31.13
CA THR A 286 -12.57 -9.96 -32.47
C THR A 286 -11.32 -10.13 -33.35
N LYS A 287 -11.52 -10.08 -34.67
CA LYS A 287 -10.41 -10.17 -35.65
C LYS A 287 -9.46 -8.97 -35.56
N TYR A 288 -10.02 -7.77 -35.36
CA TYR A 288 -9.26 -6.50 -35.29
C TYR A 288 -9.49 -5.80 -33.94
N PRO A 289 -8.89 -6.28 -32.84
CA PRO A 289 -9.13 -5.77 -31.49
C PRO A 289 -8.35 -4.49 -31.18
N CYS A 290 -7.33 -4.15 -31.97
CA CYS A 290 -6.58 -2.91 -31.79
C CYS A 290 -7.41 -1.71 -32.30
N PHE A 291 -7.48 -0.65 -31.49
CA PHE A 291 -8.14 0.60 -31.88
C PHE A 291 -7.21 1.55 -32.67
N LEU A 292 -5.90 1.31 -32.67
CA LEU A 292 -4.91 2.14 -33.38
C LEU A 292 -4.63 1.63 -34.80
N CYS A 293 -4.73 0.32 -35.03
CA CYS A 293 -4.46 -0.30 -36.33
C CYS A 293 -5.34 -1.53 -36.60
N LEU A 294 -5.27 -2.03 -37.82
CA LEU A 294 -5.94 -3.25 -38.28
C LEU A 294 -5.09 -4.50 -38.00
N TRP A 295 -4.58 -4.64 -36.78
CA TRP A 295 -3.87 -5.84 -36.33
C TRP A 295 -4.80 -7.06 -36.38
N ASP A 296 -4.43 -8.05 -37.19
CA ASP A 296 -5.21 -9.29 -37.35
C ASP A 296 -4.84 -10.29 -36.24
N SER A 297 -5.72 -10.41 -35.24
CA SER A 297 -5.53 -11.32 -34.11
C SER A 297 -5.48 -12.81 -34.52
N ARG A 298 -5.90 -13.13 -35.74
CA ARG A 298 -5.93 -14.50 -36.29
C ARG A 298 -4.67 -14.84 -37.08
N ALA A 299 -3.88 -13.85 -37.52
CA ALA A 299 -2.66 -14.02 -38.31
C ALA A 299 -1.44 -14.40 -37.46
N LYS A 300 -1.52 -15.50 -36.70
CA LYS A 300 -0.51 -15.90 -35.68
C LYS A 300 0.91 -16.00 -36.20
N SER A 301 1.10 -16.43 -37.45
CA SER A 301 2.42 -16.55 -38.10
C SER A 301 3.08 -15.20 -38.36
N GLU A 302 2.30 -14.12 -38.48
CA GLU A 302 2.81 -12.77 -38.74
C GLU A 302 3.07 -11.96 -37.47
N HIS A 303 2.53 -12.35 -36.31
CA HIS A 303 2.49 -11.50 -35.12
C HIS A 303 3.87 -10.98 -34.67
N TYR A 304 4.90 -11.82 -34.69
CA TYR A 304 6.27 -11.44 -34.30
C TYR A 304 7.18 -11.00 -35.46
N SER A 305 6.78 -11.23 -36.71
CA SER A 305 7.55 -10.80 -37.89
C SER A 305 7.07 -9.46 -38.45
N ARG A 306 5.80 -9.12 -38.20
CA ARG A 306 5.16 -7.91 -38.69
C ARG A 306 4.87 -6.94 -37.56
N GLN A 307 5.66 -5.87 -37.52
CA GLN A 307 5.47 -4.77 -36.58
C GLN A 307 4.45 -3.74 -37.08
N SER A 308 4.46 -3.43 -38.39
CA SER A 308 3.59 -2.43 -39.00
C SER A 308 2.30 -3.04 -39.57
N TRP A 309 1.17 -2.52 -39.11
CA TRP A 309 -0.18 -2.91 -39.52
C TRP A 309 -0.90 -1.69 -40.09
N PRO A 310 -1.86 -1.86 -41.02
CA PRO A 310 -2.58 -0.73 -41.60
C PRO A 310 -3.23 0.12 -40.50
N ALA A 311 -2.96 1.43 -40.51
CA ALA A 311 -3.50 2.34 -39.51
C ALA A 311 -5.04 2.36 -39.56
N ARG A 312 -5.66 2.50 -38.39
CA ARG A 312 -7.11 2.71 -38.31
C ARG A 312 -7.36 4.21 -38.34
N THR A 313 -7.69 4.74 -39.52
CA THR A 313 -7.86 6.19 -39.71
C THR A 313 -9.18 6.71 -39.16
N ASN A 314 -10.27 5.94 -39.30
CA ASN A 314 -11.61 6.33 -38.86
C ASN A 314 -12.27 5.22 -38.05
N LEU A 315 -13.20 5.60 -37.15
CA LEU A 315 -14.06 4.70 -36.38
C LEU A 315 -15.51 4.78 -36.89
N ASN A 316 -15.71 4.51 -38.18
CA ASN A 316 -17.02 4.55 -38.81
C ASN A 316 -17.83 3.30 -38.44
N VAL A 317 -19.11 3.50 -38.08
CA VAL A 317 -20.02 2.40 -37.73
C VAL A 317 -20.18 1.43 -38.90
N GLY A 318 -20.11 0.13 -38.60
CA GLY A 318 -20.20 -0.94 -39.59
C GLY A 318 -18.85 -1.32 -40.20
N ASP A 319 -17.79 -0.54 -39.97
CA ASP A 319 -16.46 -0.87 -40.49
C ASP A 319 -15.72 -1.83 -39.56
N LYS A 320 -15.39 -3.02 -40.08
CA LYS A 320 -14.68 -4.10 -39.39
C LYS A 320 -15.29 -4.49 -38.03
N THR A 321 -14.79 -3.91 -36.95
CA THR A 321 -15.13 -4.21 -35.55
C THR A 321 -15.85 -3.06 -34.87
N ILE A 322 -16.17 -1.98 -35.58
CA ILE A 322 -16.88 -0.82 -35.03
C ILE A 322 -18.38 -1.05 -35.19
N ILE A 323 -19.10 -1.11 -34.07
CA ILE A 323 -20.55 -1.38 -34.03
C ILE A 323 -21.37 -0.20 -33.49
N HIS A 324 -20.71 0.77 -32.87
CA HIS A 324 -21.32 2.01 -32.40
C HIS A 324 -20.40 3.20 -32.68
N GLU A 325 -20.95 4.42 -32.63
CA GLU A 325 -20.15 5.63 -32.72
C GLU A 325 -19.27 5.77 -31.48
N PRO A 326 -18.01 6.22 -31.61
CA PRO A 326 -17.18 6.52 -30.44
C PRO A 326 -17.83 7.56 -29.54
N LEU A 327 -17.90 7.28 -28.24
CA LEU A 327 -18.41 8.21 -27.24
C LEU A 327 -17.37 9.28 -26.86
N VAL A 328 -16.10 9.01 -27.16
CA VAL A 328 -14.95 9.84 -26.80
C VAL A 328 -13.94 9.86 -27.94
N ASP A 329 -13.12 10.91 -27.97
CA ASP A 329 -12.02 11.03 -28.92
C ASP A 329 -10.97 9.93 -28.64
N PRO A 330 -10.56 9.12 -29.63
CA PRO A 330 -9.49 8.15 -29.49
C PRO A 330 -8.19 8.74 -28.92
N LEU A 331 -7.88 10.01 -29.21
CA LEU A 331 -6.70 10.71 -28.70
C LEU A 331 -6.77 10.98 -27.18
N LYS A 332 -7.95 10.85 -26.58
CA LYS A 332 -8.16 10.96 -25.14
C LYS A 332 -8.00 9.64 -24.41
N ILE A 333 -7.64 8.54 -25.08
CA ILE A 333 -7.45 7.24 -24.45
C ILE A 333 -6.00 7.06 -23.99
N LEU A 334 -5.83 6.75 -22.71
CA LEU A 334 -4.57 6.30 -22.14
C LEU A 334 -4.50 4.76 -22.15
N LEU A 335 -3.40 4.20 -22.63
CA LEU A 335 -3.18 2.76 -22.48
C LEU A 335 -2.90 2.41 -21.01
N PRO A 336 -3.60 1.43 -20.42
CA PRO A 336 -3.56 1.13 -18.99
C PRO A 336 -2.29 0.33 -18.59
N PRO A 337 -1.23 0.95 -18.02
CA PRO A 337 0.06 0.27 -17.84
C PRO A 337 0.00 -0.89 -16.84
N LEU A 338 -0.86 -0.82 -15.82
CA LEU A 338 -1.09 -1.94 -14.90
C LEU A 338 -1.71 -3.11 -15.67
N HIS A 339 -2.74 -2.88 -16.48
CA HIS A 339 -3.35 -3.94 -17.27
C HIS A 339 -2.39 -4.53 -18.30
N ILE A 340 -1.49 -3.74 -18.91
CA ILE A 340 -0.42 -4.24 -19.78
C ILE A 340 0.50 -5.18 -19.00
N LYS A 341 1.00 -4.75 -17.83
CA LYS A 341 1.84 -5.56 -16.92
C LYS A 341 1.19 -6.89 -16.53
N LEU A 342 -0.10 -6.88 -16.15
CA LEU A 342 -0.85 -8.10 -15.85
C LEU A 342 -0.99 -9.00 -17.09
N GLY A 343 -1.18 -8.41 -18.27
CA GLY A 343 -1.26 -9.13 -19.54
C GLY A 343 0.04 -9.81 -19.96
N LEU A 344 1.18 -9.17 -19.69
CA LEU A 344 2.51 -9.72 -19.93
C LEU A 344 2.76 -10.95 -19.05
N MET A 345 2.54 -10.81 -17.73
CA MET A 345 2.66 -11.93 -16.79
C MET A 345 1.78 -13.12 -17.23
N LYS A 346 0.55 -12.81 -17.67
CA LYS A 346 -0.37 -13.81 -18.20
C LYS A 346 0.22 -14.59 -19.38
N GLN A 347 0.85 -13.92 -20.34
CA GLN A 347 1.45 -14.61 -21.50
C GLN A 347 2.68 -15.43 -21.09
N PHE A 348 3.54 -14.90 -20.22
CA PHE A 348 4.69 -15.63 -19.70
C PHE A 348 4.26 -16.96 -19.05
N VAL A 349 3.35 -16.92 -18.07
CA VAL A 349 2.90 -18.14 -17.37
C VAL A 349 2.20 -19.11 -18.28
N ARG A 350 1.44 -18.62 -19.28
CA ARG A 350 0.79 -19.51 -20.26
C ARG A 350 1.80 -20.28 -21.10
N ALA A 351 2.93 -19.67 -21.46
CA ALA A 351 3.98 -20.30 -22.26
C ALA A 351 4.88 -21.28 -21.49
N LEU A 352 4.92 -21.19 -20.15
CA LEU A 352 5.69 -22.14 -19.32
C LEU A 352 5.25 -23.59 -19.52
N ASP A 353 6.20 -24.52 -19.41
CA ASP A 353 5.90 -25.94 -19.29
C ASP A 353 5.13 -26.20 -17.98
N LYS A 354 3.97 -26.85 -18.06
CA LYS A 354 3.13 -27.12 -16.88
C LYS A 354 3.70 -28.22 -15.99
N GLU A 355 4.58 -29.05 -16.52
CA GLU A 355 5.33 -30.04 -15.74
C GLU A 355 6.73 -29.54 -15.33
N GLY A 356 7.11 -28.36 -15.82
CA GLY A 356 8.41 -27.73 -15.57
C GLY A 356 8.56 -27.18 -14.16
N ASN A 357 9.80 -27.08 -13.70
CA ASN A 357 10.15 -26.61 -12.35
C ASN A 357 9.63 -25.19 -12.07
N CYS A 358 9.71 -24.29 -13.04
CA CYS A 358 9.22 -22.91 -12.89
C CYS A 358 7.70 -22.86 -12.59
N PHE A 359 6.89 -23.65 -13.30
CA PHE A 359 5.44 -23.67 -13.07
C PHE A 359 5.06 -24.41 -11.79
N LYS A 360 5.78 -25.48 -11.44
CA LYS A 360 5.64 -26.17 -10.15
C LYS A 360 5.92 -25.22 -8.98
N TYR A 361 6.99 -24.42 -9.07
CA TYR A 361 7.31 -23.40 -8.06
C TYR A 361 6.18 -22.39 -7.88
N ILE A 362 5.60 -21.86 -8.97
CA ILE A 362 4.43 -20.97 -8.93
C ILE A 362 3.26 -21.66 -8.22
N THR A 363 3.05 -22.95 -8.50
CA THR A 363 1.94 -23.74 -7.94
C THR A 363 2.07 -23.95 -6.45
N GLU A 364 3.27 -24.27 -5.97
CA GLU A 364 3.58 -24.41 -4.55
C GLU A 364 3.48 -23.06 -3.83
N LYS A 365 4.09 -22.01 -4.37
CA LYS A 365 4.12 -20.69 -3.75
C LYS A 365 2.74 -20.06 -3.64
N PHE A 366 1.88 -20.31 -4.62
CA PHE A 366 0.51 -19.80 -4.66
C PHE A 366 -0.51 -20.93 -4.58
N TYR A 367 -0.30 -21.89 -3.67
CA TYR A 367 -1.18 -23.06 -3.49
C TYR A 367 -2.65 -22.69 -3.21
N TYR A 368 -2.88 -21.52 -2.59
CA TYR A 368 -4.21 -20.99 -2.27
C TYR A 368 -4.99 -20.45 -3.48
N LEU A 369 -4.34 -20.24 -4.63
CA LEU A 369 -5.04 -19.92 -5.88
C LEU A 369 -5.70 -21.18 -6.47
N SER A 370 -6.67 -21.00 -7.36
CA SER A 370 -7.20 -22.14 -8.10
C SER A 370 -6.25 -22.55 -9.22
N ASP A 371 -6.30 -23.81 -9.63
CA ASP A 371 -5.47 -24.32 -10.74
C ASP A 371 -5.74 -23.56 -12.04
N GLU A 372 -6.99 -23.18 -12.30
CA GLU A 372 -7.37 -22.42 -13.49
C GLU A 372 -6.70 -21.05 -13.48
N LYS A 373 -6.66 -20.36 -12.33
CA LYS A 373 -5.99 -19.06 -12.20
C LYS A 373 -4.49 -19.19 -12.42
N ARG A 374 -3.85 -20.19 -11.82
CA ARG A 374 -2.43 -20.48 -12.00
C ARG A 374 -2.09 -20.76 -13.46
N LYS A 375 -2.79 -21.72 -14.09
CA LYS A 375 -2.57 -22.12 -15.50
C LYS A 375 -2.87 -20.98 -16.47
N ALA A 376 -3.88 -20.16 -16.17
CA ALA A 376 -4.23 -19.01 -16.99
C ALA A 376 -3.29 -17.82 -16.81
N GLY A 377 -2.42 -17.83 -15.79
CA GLY A 377 -1.51 -16.72 -15.48
C GLY A 377 -2.20 -15.51 -14.85
N ILE A 378 -3.26 -15.73 -14.07
CA ILE A 378 -4.04 -14.66 -13.44
C ILE A 378 -3.45 -14.35 -12.07
N PHE A 379 -2.63 -13.30 -12.02
CA PHE A 379 -1.99 -12.79 -10.81
C PHE A 379 -2.32 -11.31 -10.61
N ASP A 380 -2.32 -10.86 -9.36
CA ASP A 380 -2.40 -9.44 -9.02
C ASP A 380 -1.01 -8.80 -8.91
N GLY A 381 -0.98 -7.46 -8.80
CA GLY A 381 0.27 -6.70 -8.66
C GLY A 381 1.14 -7.15 -7.47
N PRO A 382 0.59 -7.33 -6.25
CA PRO A 382 1.31 -7.91 -5.11
C PRO A 382 1.97 -9.26 -5.37
N GLN A 383 1.26 -10.21 -5.97
CA GLN A 383 1.77 -11.55 -6.29
C GLN A 383 2.93 -11.49 -7.29
N ILE A 384 2.80 -10.67 -8.34
CA ILE A 384 3.89 -10.46 -9.31
C ILE A 384 5.12 -9.89 -8.60
N ARG A 385 4.95 -8.85 -7.75
CA ARG A 385 6.08 -8.29 -6.98
C ARG A 385 6.73 -9.31 -6.05
N GLN A 386 5.97 -10.26 -5.51
CA GLN A 386 6.50 -11.34 -4.67
C GLN A 386 7.37 -12.31 -5.47
N LEU A 387 7.06 -12.56 -6.74
CA LEU A 387 7.90 -13.35 -7.63
C LEU A 387 9.15 -12.58 -8.07
N VAL A 388 9.00 -11.28 -8.39
CA VAL A 388 10.12 -10.42 -8.81
C VAL A 388 11.22 -10.30 -7.74
N ARG A 389 10.86 -10.39 -6.46
CA ARG A 389 11.80 -10.30 -5.33
C ARG A 389 12.36 -11.64 -4.87
N ASP A 390 11.94 -12.75 -5.48
CA ASP A 390 12.29 -14.08 -5.02
C ASP A 390 13.32 -14.72 -5.94
N ASP A 391 14.57 -14.77 -5.46
CA ASP A 391 15.67 -15.37 -6.19
C ASP A 391 15.47 -16.87 -6.40
N ASN A 392 14.76 -17.56 -5.48
CA ASN A 392 14.47 -18.99 -5.64
C ASN A 392 13.55 -19.24 -6.83
N PHE A 393 12.62 -18.32 -7.11
CA PHE A 393 11.79 -18.39 -8.29
C PHE A 393 12.63 -18.29 -9.58
N SER A 394 13.54 -17.30 -9.64
CA SER A 394 14.45 -17.14 -10.78
C SER A 394 15.40 -18.35 -10.97
N ASN A 395 15.77 -19.00 -9.86
CA ASN A 395 16.60 -20.20 -9.87
C ASN A 395 15.86 -21.47 -10.28
N SER A 396 14.52 -21.48 -10.23
CA SER A 396 13.70 -22.61 -10.70
C SER A 396 13.57 -22.71 -12.23
N MET A 397 14.01 -21.67 -12.95
CA MET A 397 13.80 -21.48 -14.39
C MET A 397 14.91 -22.09 -15.24
N ILE A 398 14.55 -22.67 -16.39
CA ILE A 398 15.53 -23.00 -17.43
C ILE A 398 16.01 -21.73 -18.16
N CYS A 399 17.10 -21.81 -18.93
CA CYS A 399 17.71 -20.64 -19.57
C CYS A 399 16.73 -19.77 -20.39
N LYS A 400 15.83 -20.39 -21.18
CA LYS A 400 14.84 -19.67 -21.99
C LYS A 400 13.80 -18.94 -21.13
N GLU A 401 13.31 -19.59 -20.07
CA GLU A 401 12.36 -19.01 -19.11
C GLU A 401 13.01 -17.85 -18.35
N LYS A 402 14.24 -18.04 -17.87
CA LYS A 402 15.01 -17.03 -17.11
C LYS A 402 15.33 -15.80 -17.95
N CYS A 403 15.76 -15.98 -19.20
CA CYS A 403 15.98 -14.88 -20.13
C CYS A 403 14.71 -14.05 -20.34
N THR A 404 13.58 -14.73 -20.57
CA THR A 404 12.28 -14.08 -20.74
C THR A 404 11.79 -13.38 -19.48
N TRP A 405 11.99 -14.01 -18.32
CA TRP A 405 11.64 -13.44 -17.02
C TRP A 405 12.44 -12.17 -16.72
N ASN A 406 13.75 -12.18 -16.96
CA ASN A 406 14.61 -11.01 -16.77
C ASN A 406 14.18 -9.86 -17.67
N ALA A 407 13.95 -10.10 -18.97
CA ALA A 407 13.45 -9.08 -19.89
C ALA A 407 12.09 -8.51 -19.43
N PHE A 408 11.21 -9.37 -18.92
CA PHE A 408 9.92 -8.95 -18.37
C PHE A 408 10.10 -8.05 -17.13
N VAL A 409 10.98 -8.43 -16.21
CA VAL A 409 11.33 -7.64 -15.02
C VAL A 409 11.94 -6.29 -15.41
N ASP A 410 12.79 -6.26 -16.43
CA ASP A 410 13.42 -5.03 -16.91
C ASP A 410 12.40 -4.08 -17.52
N VAL A 411 11.50 -4.56 -18.39
CA VAL A 411 10.39 -3.75 -18.91
C VAL A 411 9.47 -3.28 -17.78
N MET A 412 9.19 -4.12 -16.78
CA MET A 412 8.39 -3.73 -15.63
C MET A 412 9.01 -2.58 -14.82
N LYS A 413 10.33 -2.60 -14.60
CA LYS A 413 11.03 -1.61 -13.77
C LYS A 413 11.35 -0.33 -14.54
N ASN A 414 11.77 -0.47 -15.80
CA ASN A 414 12.38 0.60 -16.59
C ASN A 414 11.43 1.19 -17.66
N PHE A 415 10.25 0.60 -17.86
CA PHE A 415 9.24 1.15 -18.77
C PHE A 415 7.89 1.30 -18.08
N LEU A 416 7.31 0.21 -17.58
CA LEU A 416 6.00 0.21 -16.91
C LEU A 416 6.07 0.64 -15.43
N GLY A 417 7.22 1.15 -15.00
CA GLY A 417 7.48 1.63 -13.64
C GLY A 417 7.19 3.13 -13.47
N ASN A 418 7.76 3.72 -12.43
CA ASN A 418 7.62 5.16 -12.16
C ASN A 418 8.42 6.02 -13.14
N THR A 419 9.53 5.50 -13.64
CA THR A 419 10.44 6.19 -14.55
C THR A 419 10.56 5.40 -15.85
N LYS A 420 10.53 6.11 -16.98
CA LYS A 420 10.76 5.55 -18.31
C LYS A 420 12.23 5.75 -18.65
N SER A 421 13.00 4.67 -18.69
CA SER A 421 14.43 4.72 -18.99
C SER A 421 14.66 5.06 -20.46
N PRO A 422 15.71 5.81 -20.83
CA PRO A 422 15.96 6.20 -22.22
C PRO A 422 16.08 5.01 -23.20
N ASN A 423 16.58 3.87 -22.71
CA ASN A 423 16.73 2.64 -23.47
C ASN A 423 15.48 1.74 -23.49
N TYR A 424 14.31 2.21 -23.05
CA TYR A 424 13.10 1.39 -22.93
C TYR A 424 12.70 0.66 -24.22
N LYS A 425 12.94 1.26 -25.40
CA LYS A 425 12.66 0.62 -26.70
C LYS A 425 13.48 -0.66 -26.90
N ILE A 426 14.74 -0.66 -26.44
CA ILE A 426 15.63 -1.82 -26.51
C ILE A 426 15.09 -2.91 -25.57
N LEU A 427 14.79 -2.55 -24.32
CA LEU A 427 14.24 -3.49 -23.33
C LEU A 427 12.93 -4.13 -23.80
N VAL A 428 12.05 -3.36 -24.44
CA VAL A 428 10.80 -3.89 -25.01
C VAL A 428 11.09 -4.82 -26.19
N ASN A 429 12.03 -4.49 -27.07
CA ASN A 429 12.40 -5.38 -28.17
C ASN A 429 12.99 -6.72 -27.65
N GLU A 430 13.87 -6.67 -26.65
CA GLU A 430 14.41 -7.87 -25.98
C GLU A 430 13.29 -8.72 -25.36
N LEU A 431 12.28 -8.07 -24.76
CA LEU A 431 11.09 -8.76 -24.26
C LEU A 431 10.29 -9.43 -25.39
N ILE A 432 10.06 -8.74 -26.51
CA ILE A 432 9.32 -9.29 -27.66
C ILE A 432 10.05 -10.50 -28.27
N GLU A 433 11.37 -10.41 -28.42
CA GLU A 433 12.20 -11.51 -28.94
C GLU A 433 12.22 -12.72 -27.99
N SER A 434 12.41 -12.48 -26.69
CA SER A 434 12.36 -13.55 -25.69
C SER A 434 10.98 -14.21 -25.61
N TYR A 435 9.89 -13.43 -25.72
CA TYR A 435 8.52 -13.96 -25.80
C TYR A 435 8.32 -14.85 -27.03
N LYS A 436 8.82 -14.44 -28.19
CA LYS A 436 8.82 -15.26 -29.41
C LYS A 436 9.56 -16.58 -29.18
N ASN A 437 10.76 -16.52 -28.59
CA ASN A 437 11.61 -17.68 -28.35
C ASN A 437 11.05 -18.66 -27.31
N LEU A 438 10.31 -18.15 -26.32
CA LEU A 438 9.60 -18.97 -25.33
C LEU A 438 8.31 -19.59 -25.89
N GLY A 439 7.81 -19.10 -27.02
CA GLY A 439 6.55 -19.56 -27.62
C GLY A 439 5.31 -18.87 -27.06
N CYS A 440 5.45 -17.67 -26.49
CA CYS A 440 4.32 -16.85 -26.05
C CYS A 440 3.42 -16.50 -27.24
N ASN A 441 2.10 -16.59 -27.06
CA ASN A 441 1.16 -16.03 -28.04
C ASN A 441 1.13 -14.50 -27.91
N MET A 442 1.07 -13.79 -29.03
CA MET A 442 0.91 -12.33 -29.00
C MET A 442 -0.54 -11.98 -28.65
N SER A 443 -0.73 -11.40 -27.46
CA SER A 443 -2.00 -10.79 -27.09
C SER A 443 -2.06 -9.34 -27.56
N VAL A 444 -3.25 -8.73 -27.56
CA VAL A 444 -3.41 -7.30 -27.87
C VAL A 444 -2.50 -6.41 -26.99
N LYS A 445 -2.27 -6.81 -25.74
CA LYS A 445 -1.39 -6.10 -24.79
C LYS A 445 0.09 -6.19 -25.20
N VAL A 446 0.53 -7.35 -25.69
CA VAL A 446 1.88 -7.52 -26.25
C VAL A 446 2.01 -6.77 -27.58
N HIS A 447 0.95 -6.77 -28.40
CA HIS A 447 0.91 -6.03 -29.66
C HIS A 447 1.05 -4.51 -29.44
N PHE A 448 0.42 -3.92 -28.42
CA PHE A 448 0.62 -2.50 -28.11
C PHE A 448 2.09 -2.17 -27.83
N LEU A 449 2.82 -3.05 -27.14
CA LEU A 449 4.26 -2.86 -26.90
C LEU A 449 5.08 -3.04 -28.18
N HIS A 450 4.73 -4.02 -29.01
CA HIS A 450 5.46 -4.30 -30.24
C HIS A 450 5.25 -3.21 -31.30
N SER A 451 4.02 -2.76 -31.52
CA SER A 451 3.64 -1.91 -32.66
C SER A 451 3.30 -0.46 -32.30
N HIS A 452 3.01 -0.17 -31.03
CA HIS A 452 2.48 1.14 -30.60
C HIS A 452 3.20 1.66 -29.35
N ILE A 453 4.49 1.35 -29.20
CA ILE A 453 5.27 1.76 -28.03
C ILE A 453 5.32 3.30 -27.87
N ASP A 454 5.28 4.04 -28.97
CA ASP A 454 5.30 5.49 -29.01
C ASP A 454 3.95 6.13 -28.63
N TYR A 455 2.87 5.34 -28.55
CA TYR A 455 1.57 5.81 -28.04
C TYR A 455 1.57 5.94 -26.50
N PHE A 456 2.48 5.23 -25.82
CA PHE A 456 2.58 5.32 -24.37
C PHE A 456 3.13 6.70 -23.95
N PRO A 457 2.50 7.37 -22.97
CA PRO A 457 2.97 8.66 -22.48
C PRO A 457 4.39 8.56 -21.92
N GLU A 458 5.02 9.72 -21.78
CA GLU A 458 6.41 9.81 -21.30
C GLU A 458 6.55 9.34 -19.85
N ASN A 459 5.61 9.69 -18.97
CA ASN A 459 5.62 9.30 -17.56
C ASN A 459 4.45 8.35 -17.23
N LEU A 460 4.68 7.04 -17.40
CA LEU A 460 3.67 6.01 -17.14
C LEU A 460 3.29 5.89 -15.66
N GLY A 461 4.23 6.10 -14.74
CA GLY A 461 3.96 6.10 -13.30
C GLY A 461 2.96 7.16 -12.88
N ALA A 462 3.10 8.37 -13.42
CA ALA A 462 2.23 9.51 -13.12
C ALA A 462 0.78 9.32 -13.56
N VAL A 463 0.54 8.51 -14.59
CA VAL A 463 -0.78 8.31 -15.21
C VAL A 463 -1.31 6.88 -15.06
N SER A 464 -0.58 6.03 -14.35
CA SER A 464 -0.99 4.65 -14.05
C SER A 464 -2.33 4.58 -13.34
N GLU A 465 -3.15 3.59 -13.70
CA GLU A 465 -4.44 3.30 -13.08
C GLU A 465 -4.33 2.53 -11.74
N GLU A 466 -3.13 2.30 -11.21
CA GLU A 466 -2.94 1.65 -9.90
C GLU A 466 -3.68 2.34 -8.75
N GLN A 467 -3.83 3.67 -8.82
CA GLN A 467 -4.60 4.43 -7.84
C GLN A 467 -6.11 4.21 -7.98
N GLY A 468 -6.58 4.02 -9.23
CA GLY A 468 -7.96 3.59 -9.51
C GLY A 468 -8.24 2.21 -8.94
N GLU A 469 -7.33 1.26 -9.11
CA GLU A 469 -7.49 -0.10 -8.55
C GLU A 469 -7.53 -0.12 -7.02
N ARG A 470 -6.74 0.74 -6.35
CA ARG A 470 -6.82 0.91 -4.88
C ARG A 470 -8.18 1.45 -4.45
N PHE A 471 -8.75 2.39 -5.21
CA PHE A 471 -10.07 2.91 -4.94
C PHE A 471 -11.14 1.79 -4.89
N HIS A 472 -11.03 0.73 -5.71
CA HIS A 472 -11.93 -0.42 -5.60
C HIS A 472 -11.90 -1.10 -4.23
N GLN A 473 -10.75 -1.11 -3.55
CA GLN A 473 -10.62 -1.66 -2.20
C GLN A 473 -11.24 -0.71 -1.17
N ASP A 474 -10.95 0.59 -1.28
CA ASP A 474 -11.42 1.59 -0.32
C ASP A 474 -12.95 1.73 -0.36
N ILE A 475 -13.51 1.82 -1.57
CA ILE A 475 -14.95 1.96 -1.76
C ILE A 475 -15.71 0.69 -1.39
N LYS A 476 -15.08 -0.50 -1.47
CA LYS A 476 -15.71 -1.76 -1.04
C LYS A 476 -16.01 -1.74 0.46
N THR A 477 -15.15 -1.11 1.25
CA THR A 477 -15.40 -0.89 2.68
C THR A 477 -16.66 -0.04 2.88
N MET A 478 -16.84 1.03 2.09
CA MET A 478 -18.07 1.83 2.12
C MET A 478 -19.30 1.06 1.64
N GLU A 479 -19.20 0.33 0.53
CA GLU A 479 -20.28 -0.50 -0.01
C GLU A 479 -20.77 -1.52 1.04
N THR A 480 -19.85 -2.06 1.84
CA THR A 480 -20.13 -2.97 2.96
C THR A 480 -20.80 -2.24 4.12
N ARG A 481 -20.27 -1.07 4.54
CA ARG A 481 -20.81 -0.26 5.64
C ARG A 481 -22.26 0.16 5.38
N TYR A 482 -22.59 0.50 4.14
CA TYR A 482 -23.91 1.00 3.76
C TYR A 482 -24.93 -0.12 3.46
N GLN A 483 -24.52 -1.40 3.44
CA GLN A 483 -25.40 -2.58 3.37
C GLN A 483 -26.50 -2.51 2.29
N GLY A 484 -26.19 -1.98 1.10
CA GLY A 484 -27.17 -1.85 0.02
C GLY A 484 -27.81 -0.46 -0.12
N ARG A 485 -27.62 0.44 0.85
CA ARG A 485 -27.96 1.87 0.72
C ARG A 485 -26.86 2.63 -0.03
N TRP A 486 -26.63 2.23 -1.27
CA TRP A 486 -25.59 2.78 -2.12
C TRP A 486 -26.09 4.05 -2.82
N ASP A 487 -26.25 5.11 -2.03
CA ASP A 487 -26.85 6.37 -2.46
C ASP A 487 -25.91 7.58 -2.36
N VAL A 488 -26.47 8.77 -2.54
CA VAL A 488 -25.75 10.04 -2.42
C VAL A 488 -25.06 10.19 -1.06
N HIS A 489 -25.60 9.60 0.01
CA HIS A 489 -24.99 9.65 1.34
C HIS A 489 -23.71 8.83 1.40
N MET A 490 -23.67 7.65 0.77
CA MET A 490 -22.46 6.83 0.71
C MET A 490 -21.32 7.58 0.01
N MET A 491 -21.61 8.21 -1.13
CA MET A 491 -20.63 8.95 -1.92
C MET A 491 -20.15 10.21 -1.18
N ALA A 492 -21.07 10.97 -0.60
CA ALA A 492 -20.75 12.13 0.21
C ALA A 492 -19.94 11.79 1.48
N ASP A 493 -20.23 10.66 2.13
CA ASP A 493 -19.48 10.17 3.29
C ASP A 493 -18.05 9.74 2.90
N TYR A 494 -17.88 9.15 1.72
CA TYR A 494 -16.54 8.86 1.20
C TYR A 494 -15.75 10.16 0.98
N CYS A 495 -16.36 11.19 0.39
CA CYS A 495 -15.72 12.50 0.22
C CYS A 495 -15.34 13.14 1.58
N TRP A 496 -16.18 12.98 2.61
CA TRP A 496 -15.82 13.43 3.96
C TRP A 496 -14.57 12.72 4.52
N CYS A 497 -14.40 11.43 4.22
CA CYS A 497 -13.20 10.67 4.60
C CYS A 497 -11.94 11.14 3.87
N LEU A 498 -12.06 11.77 2.69
CA LEU A 498 -10.92 12.29 1.94
C LEU A 498 -10.39 13.60 2.51
N LYS A 499 -11.29 14.50 2.97
CA LYS A 499 -10.94 15.84 3.47
C LYS A 499 -9.97 15.77 4.66
N ARG A 500 -9.05 16.72 4.76
CA ARG A 500 -8.18 16.92 5.93
C ARG A 500 -8.43 18.29 6.51
N ASP A 501 -8.58 18.36 7.83
CA ASP A 501 -8.88 19.62 8.52
C ASP A 501 -7.59 20.26 9.08
N CYS A 502 -6.60 19.45 9.44
CA CYS A 502 -5.27 19.87 9.89
C CYS A 502 -4.21 19.63 8.81
N ILE A 503 -3.89 20.66 8.01
CA ILE A 503 -2.98 20.54 6.85
C ILE A 503 -1.50 20.55 7.26
N ASP A 504 -1.16 21.16 8.39
CA ASP A 504 0.23 21.40 8.82
C ASP A 504 0.70 20.55 10.02
N VAL A 505 -0.03 19.49 10.38
CA VAL A 505 0.28 18.67 11.57
C VAL A 505 0.98 17.38 11.18
N ILE A 506 2.27 17.28 11.51
CA ILE A 506 3.08 16.05 11.33
C ILE A 506 2.81 15.13 12.53
N HIS A 507 2.06 14.04 12.31
CA HIS A 507 1.84 13.01 13.32
C HIS A 507 2.99 11.98 13.33
N ALA A 508 3.40 11.53 14.53
CA ALA A 508 4.53 10.61 14.73
C ALA A 508 4.36 9.23 14.08
N ARG A 509 3.13 8.83 13.72
CA ARG A 509 2.82 7.66 12.89
C ARG A 509 1.68 7.99 11.95
N MET A 510 1.92 7.85 10.65
CA MET A 510 0.91 8.05 9.62
C MET A 510 0.23 6.72 9.25
N SER A 511 -1.10 6.74 9.16
CA SER A 511 -1.89 5.65 8.57
C SER A 511 -1.59 5.53 7.07
N LYS A 512 -1.62 4.31 6.52
CA LYS A 512 -1.39 4.03 5.09
C LYS A 512 -2.42 4.68 4.15
N ASN A 513 -3.55 5.16 4.68
CA ASN A 513 -4.66 5.70 3.90
C ASN A 513 -4.82 7.22 4.01
N GLY A 514 -3.89 7.92 4.65
CA GLY A 514 -4.11 9.30 5.05
C GLY A 514 -3.17 10.28 4.40
N ASN A 515 -3.51 10.74 3.20
CA ASN A 515 -2.90 11.95 2.66
C ASN A 515 -3.69 12.47 1.47
N LEU A 516 -4.25 13.68 1.60
CA LEU A 516 -4.72 14.43 0.42
C LEU A 516 -3.52 14.83 -0.46
N LEU A 517 -2.31 14.85 0.11
CA LEU A 517 -1.01 14.87 -0.57
C LEU A 517 -0.40 13.47 -0.54
N LEU A 518 -0.64 12.62 -1.54
CA LEU A 518 0.00 11.31 -1.67
C LEU A 518 1.53 11.43 -1.50
N ILE A 519 2.02 11.27 -0.27
CA ILE A 519 3.43 10.97 -0.01
C ILE A 519 3.64 9.56 -0.53
N GLN A 520 4.15 9.45 -1.75
CA GLN A 520 4.88 8.26 -2.15
C GLN A 520 6.20 8.23 -1.37
N THR A 521 6.28 7.40 -0.33
CA THR A 521 7.50 6.65 -0.07
C THR A 521 7.16 5.29 0.55
N ASN A 522 7.76 4.25 -0.02
CA ASN A 522 7.63 2.86 0.40
C ASN A 522 7.98 2.67 1.88
N ILE A 523 7.12 2.02 2.67
CA ILE A 523 7.49 1.03 3.69
C ILE A 523 6.29 0.07 3.85
N PHE A 524 6.47 -1.19 3.45
CA PHE A 524 5.57 -2.27 3.81
C PHE A 524 6.35 -3.20 4.76
N LYS A 525 5.75 -3.44 5.93
CA LYS A 525 5.90 -4.61 6.81
C LYS A 525 7.21 -4.76 7.58
N LEU A 526 7.16 -4.35 8.84
CA LEU A 526 7.54 -5.25 9.94
C LEU A 526 6.27 -5.51 10.78
N PHE A 527 6.20 -6.69 11.39
CA PHE A 527 5.11 -7.22 12.24
C PHE A 527 3.95 -7.92 11.51
N ILE A 528 4.20 -9.16 11.06
CA ILE A 528 3.50 -10.35 11.58
C ILE A 528 4.57 -11.45 11.67
N ASN A 529 4.94 -11.84 12.89
CA ASN A 529 5.35 -13.22 13.20
C ASN A 529 4.17 -13.84 13.93
#